data_AF-A0A368FA66-F1
#
_entry.id   AF-A0A368FA66-F1
#
_cell.length_a   1.000
_cell.length_b   1.000
_cell.length_c   1.000
_cell.angle_alpha   90.00
_cell.angle_beta   90.00
_cell.angle_gamma   90.00
#
_symmetry.space_group_name_H-M   'P 1'
#
loop_
_entity.id
_entity.type
_entity.pdbx_description
1 polymer ?
#
loop_
_entity_poly.entity_id
_entity_poly.type
_entity_poly.pdbx_seq_one_letter_code
_entity_poly.pdbx_strand_id
1 'polypeptide(L)' 'MCLNAKDCHSLLKKYLTKQVVDQLKDKKTKLGATLWDVIQSGVANLDSGVGVYAPDAEAYTLFKPLFDPLIQY' A
#
# COMPACT_ATOMS: atom_id res chain seq x y z
N MET A 1 7.47 6.36 10.15
CA MET A 1 7.15 5.80 8.81
C MET A 1 7.78 4.41 8.70
N CYS A 2 7.01 3.38 8.31
CA CYS A 2 7.46 1.98 8.16
C CYS A 2 8.78 1.79 7.42
N LEU A 3 9.10 2.69 6.49
CA LEU A 3 10.31 2.67 5.68
C LEU A 3 11.61 2.59 6.52
N ASN A 4 11.61 3.11 7.76
CA ASN A 4 12.77 3.12 8.65
C ASN A 4 12.67 2.19 9.87
N ALA A 5 11.60 1.41 10.02
CA ALA A 5 11.44 0.51 11.16
C ALA A 5 12.18 -0.81 10.90
N LYS A 6 13.27 -1.09 11.64
CA LYS A 6 14.08 -2.31 11.47
C LYS A 6 13.26 -3.60 11.65
N ASP A 7 12.23 -3.55 12.49
CA ASP A 7 11.41 -4.72 12.85
C ASP A 7 10.07 -4.79 12.08
N CYS A 8 9.86 -3.92 11.10
CA CYS A 8 8.71 -4.03 10.22
C CYS A 8 9.02 -5.01 9.08
N HIS A 9 8.29 -6.12 9.04
CA HIS A 9 8.43 -7.20 8.05
C HIS A 9 7.23 -7.30 7.10
N SER A 10 6.36 -6.29 7.12
CA SER A 10 5.14 -6.28 6.30
C SER A 10 5.46 -6.31 4.80
N LEU A 11 4.60 -6.98 4.03
CA LEU A 11 4.69 -6.93 2.57
C LEU A 11 4.48 -5.51 2.03
N LEU A 12 3.69 -4.68 2.73
CA LEU A 12 3.60 -3.24 2.46
C LEU A 12 5.00 -2.60 2.40
N LYS A 13 5.83 -2.79 3.43
CA LYS A 13 7.18 -2.19 3.44
C LYS A 13 8.05 -2.74 2.31
N LYS A 14 7.91 -4.03 1.99
CA LYS A 14 8.68 -4.69 0.91
C LYS A 14 8.37 -4.10 -0.46
N TYR A 15 7.10 -3.78 -0.75
CA TYR A 15 6.65 -3.40 -2.10
C TYR A 15 6.30 -1.91 -2.27
N LEU A 16 6.08 -1.15 -1.17
CA LEU A 16 5.89 0.29 -1.21
C LEU A 16 7.23 1.03 -1.40
N THR A 17 7.87 0.80 -2.54
CA THR A 17 9.11 1.47 -2.93
C THR A 17 8.87 2.94 -3.28
N LYS A 18 9.92 3.77 -3.29
CA LYS A 18 9.82 5.17 -3.73
C LYS A 18 9.20 5.30 -5.12
N GLN A 19 9.56 4.41 -6.05
CA GLN A 19 9.01 4.40 -7.40
C GLN A 19 7.50 4.12 -7.40
N VAL A 20 7.03 3.17 -6.58
CA VAL A 20 5.60 2.86 -6.46
C VAL A 20 4.85 4.04 -5.82
N VAL A 21 5.42 4.69 -4.79
CA VAL A 21 4.82 5.90 -4.19
C VAL A 21 4.71 7.02 -5.20
N ASP A 22 5.78 7.33 -5.93
CA ASP A 22 5.77 8.43 -6.91
C ASP A 22 4.77 8.19 -8.04
N GLN A 23 4.51 6.93 -8.42
CA GLN A 23 3.49 6.58 -9.41
C GLN A 23 2.05 6.71 -8.90
N LEU A 24 1.83 6.53 -7.60
CA LEU A 24 0.48 6.30 -7.04
C LEU A 24 -0.01 7.41 -6.10
N LYS A 25 0.89 8.24 -5.55
CA LYS A 25 0.57 9.22 -4.50
C LYS A 25 -0.51 10.24 -4.88
N ASP A 26 -0.61 10.60 -6.15
CA ASP A 26 -1.56 11.60 -6.66
C ASP A 26 -2.84 10.97 -7.24
N LYS A 27 -2.98 9.64 -7.15
CA LYS A 27 -4.13 8.91 -7.68
C LYS A 27 -5.27 8.84 -6.67
N LYS A 28 -6.49 8.86 -7.20
CA LYS A 28 -7.74 8.78 -6.42
C LYS A 28 -8.77 7.96 -7.19
N THR A 29 -9.46 7.04 -6.51
CA THR A 29 -10.58 6.28 -7.10
C THR A 29 -11.78 7.18 -7.32
N LYS A 30 -12.77 6.72 -8.08
CA LYS A 30 -14.03 7.44 -8.31
C LYS A 30 -14.80 7.70 -7.02
N LEU A 31 -14.68 6.80 -6.03
CA LEU A 31 -15.28 6.97 -4.71
C LEU A 31 -14.43 7.83 -3.77
N GLY A 32 -13.24 8.20 -4.21
CA GLY A 32 -12.41 9.17 -3.56
C GLY A 32 -11.32 8.60 -2.66
N ALA A 33 -11.05 7.31 -2.74
CA ALA A 33 -9.99 6.69 -1.98
C ALA A 33 -8.61 6.95 -2.62
N THR A 34 -7.60 7.13 -1.77
CA THR A 34 -6.22 7.50 -2.13
C THR A 34 -5.25 6.39 -1.74
N LEU A 35 -3.97 6.56 -2.12
CA LEU A 35 -2.91 5.66 -1.66
C LEU A 35 -2.80 5.63 -0.13
N TRP A 36 -3.10 6.72 0.57
CA TRP A 36 -3.05 6.76 2.03
C TRP A 36 -4.09 5.82 2.64
N ASP A 37 -5.32 5.84 2.13
CA ASP A 37 -6.41 4.97 2.61
C ASP A 37 -6.05 3.48 2.45
N VAL A 38 -5.27 3.16 1.42
CA VAL A 38 -4.79 1.80 1.13
C VAL A 38 -3.72 1.32 2.13
N ILE A 39 -2.82 2.20 2.58
CA ILE A 39 -1.62 1.82 3.36
C ILE A 39 -1.68 2.21 4.83
N GLN A 40 -2.62 3.07 5.25
CA GLN A 40 -2.61 3.68 6.59
C GLN A 40 -2.58 2.65 7.72
N SER A 41 -3.26 1.51 7.55
CA SER A 41 -3.28 0.44 8.55
C SER A 41 -1.91 -0.21 8.71
N GLY A 42 -1.21 -0.54 7.62
CA GLY A 42 0.15 -1.08 7.69
C GLY A 42 1.20 -0.05 8.10
N VAL A 43 0.90 1.26 7.99
CA VAL A 43 1.73 2.34 8.53
C VAL A 43 1.58 2.49 10.04
N ALA A 44 0.36 2.33 10.55
CA ALA A 44 0.06 2.41 11.98
C ALA A 44 0.46 1.12 12.74
N ASN A 45 0.24 -0.05 12.13
CA ASN A 45 0.43 -1.36 12.74
C ASN A 45 1.65 -2.06 12.11
N LEU A 46 2.84 -1.79 12.66
CA LEU A 46 4.12 -2.26 12.13
C LEU A 46 4.30 -3.78 12.15
N ASP A 47 3.50 -4.46 12.99
CA ASP A 47 3.40 -5.91 13.17
C ASP A 47 2.50 -6.60 12.12
N SER A 48 1.89 -5.83 11.20
CA SER A 48 1.09 -6.38 10.11
C SER A 48 1.91 -7.30 9.20
N GLY A 49 1.37 -8.48 8.85
CA GLY A 49 1.96 -9.34 7.83
C GLY A 49 1.89 -8.73 6.41
N VAL A 50 0.72 -8.18 6.04
CA VAL A 50 0.51 -7.54 4.72
C VAL A 50 0.51 -6.02 4.85
N GLY A 51 -0.45 -5.45 5.58
CA GLY A 51 -0.54 -4.01 5.84
C GLY A 51 -1.22 -3.19 4.74
N VAL A 52 -1.98 -3.82 3.83
CA VAL A 52 -2.65 -3.17 2.70
C VAL A 52 -4.11 -3.57 2.64
N TYR A 53 -5.01 -2.60 2.42
CA TYR A 53 -6.45 -2.84 2.25
C TYR A 53 -6.96 -2.12 1.00
N ALA A 54 -7.84 -2.79 0.24
CA ALA A 54 -8.53 -2.17 -0.88
C ALA A 54 -9.80 -1.47 -0.37
N PRO A 55 -9.89 -0.12 -0.44
CA PRO A 55 -11.06 0.63 0.02
C PRO A 55 -12.28 0.43 -0.90
N ASP A 56 -12.05 0.10 -2.17
CA ASP A 56 -13.07 -0.23 -3.16
C ASP A 56 -12.51 -1.18 -4.23
N ALA A 57 -13.38 -1.64 -5.15
CA ALA A 57 -12.98 -2.55 -6.22
C ALA A 57 -12.04 -1.91 -7.26
N GLU A 58 -12.14 -0.60 -7.48
CA GLU A 58 -11.28 0.13 -8.41
C GLU A 58 -9.83 0.17 -7.92
N ALA A 59 -9.62 0.17 -6.60
CA ALA A 59 -8.30 0.19 -5.98
C ALA A 59 -7.37 -0.92 -6.48
N TYR A 60 -7.88 -2.13 -6.74
CA TYR A 60 -7.09 -3.24 -7.30
C TYR A 60 -6.53 -2.95 -8.69
N THR A 61 -7.23 -2.13 -9.47
CA THR A 61 -6.77 -1.71 -10.80
C THR A 61 -5.92 -0.44 -10.74
N LEU A 62 -6.36 0.56 -9.98
CA LEU A 62 -5.71 1.87 -9.91
C LEU A 62 -4.36 1.82 -9.20
N PHE A 63 -4.28 1.05 -8.10
CA PHE A 63 -3.07 0.85 -7.30
C PHE A 63 -2.40 -0.51 -7.59
N LYS A 64 -2.65 -1.07 -8.78
CA LYS A 64 -2.08 -2.32 -9.27
C LYS A 64 -0.56 -2.47 -9.06
N PRO A 65 0.28 -1.43 -9.26
CA PRO A 65 1.72 -1.53 -8.98
C PRO A 65 2.08 -1.90 -7.53
N LEU A 66 1.17 -1.66 -6.57
CA LEU A 66 1.31 -2.11 -5.19
C LEU A 66 0.63 -3.47 -4.97
N PHE A 67 -0.59 -3.67 -5.48
CA PHE A 67 -1.38 -4.90 -5.23
C PHE A 67 -0.87 -6.15 -5.92
N ASP A 68 -0.42 -6.07 -7.17
CA ASP A 68 0.05 -7.24 -7.93
C ASP A 68 1.15 -8.04 -7.23
N PRO A 69 2.27 -7.41 -6.79
CA PRO A 69 3.33 -8.16 -6.12
C PRO A 69 2.92 -8.65 -4.72
N LEU A 70 1.87 -8.09 -4.10
CA LEU A 70 1.33 -8.56 -2.82
C LEU A 70 0.52 -9.84 -2.97
N ILE A 71 -0.26 -9.96 -4.04
CA ILE A 71 -1.17 -11.11 -4.28
C ILE A 71 -0.40 -12.34 -4.78
N GLN A 72 0.74 -12.13 -5.42
CA GLN A 72 1.55 -13.20 -6.02
C GLN A 72 2.62 -13.78 -5.08
N TYR A 73 2.77 -13.25 -3.86
CA TYR A 73 3.75 -13.68 -2.86
C TYR A 73 3.19 -14.79 -1.96
#